data_AF-A0A957VVJ9-F1
#
_entry.id   AF-A0A957VVJ9-F1
#
_cell.length_a   1.000
_cell.length_b   1.000
_cell.length_c   1.000
_cell.angle_alpha   90.00
_cell.angle_beta   90.00
_cell.angle_gamma   90.00
#
_symmetry.space_group_name_H-M   'P 1'
#
loop_
_entity.id
_entity.type
_entity.pdbx_description
1 polymer ?
#
loop_
_entity_poly.entity_id
_entity_poly.type
_entity_poly.pdbx_seq_one_letter_code
_entity_poly.pdbx_strand_id
1 'polypeptide(L)'
;MMLIIVVLLIVFGVIWYLEPKWASQESRDKASTAITTNTKDAYSKSKGWLGQFRLPFRKDKDEVAAQFKQWLGQSDVAKRSQLYKQLPADAAEFAAWVDGLSDEELNKFVANLAAVCQAQDFELAWLVDPKTPDNLKRAVEDAVILHGLAAWKARDIKPLLAFKAWQAAPNKPENRAFAQKLYNKLAEAGLVTTPSDLVLATEQERQQHVAEAIDKAAAEKEATFLALVQEVVTELEAEKKAAKTPEAEAPVENGSTPKAAEIAA
;
A
#
# COMPACT_ATOMS: atom_id res chain seq x y z
N MET A 1 28.75 -23.79 14.51
CA MET A 1 27.53 -23.85 15.34
C MET A 1 27.46 -22.81 16.45
N MET A 2 28.57 -22.45 17.12
CA MET A 2 28.58 -21.41 18.18
C MET A 2 28.11 -20.02 17.72
N LEU A 3 28.42 -19.60 16.49
CA LEU A 3 28.13 -18.24 16.02
C LEU A 3 26.62 -17.97 15.82
N ILE A 4 25.84 -19.00 15.45
CA ILE A 4 24.39 -18.89 15.26
C ILE A 4 23.66 -18.79 16.61
N ILE A 5 24.16 -19.48 17.63
CA ILE A 5 23.62 -19.43 18.99
C ILE A 5 23.87 -18.04 19.61
N VAL A 6 25.03 -17.44 19.36
CA VAL A 6 25.35 -16.08 19.84
C VAL A 6 24.44 -15.03 19.19
N VAL A 7 24.20 -15.11 17.87
CA VAL A 7 23.28 -14.18 17.19
C VAL A 7 21.84 -14.35 17.66
N LEU A 8 21.37 -15.59 17.86
CA LEU A 8 20.02 -15.84 18.38
C LEU A 8 19.85 -15.36 19.83
N LEU A 9 20.87 -15.50 20.69
CA LEU A 9 20.84 -14.99 22.05
C LEU A 9 20.87 -13.45 22.11
N ILE A 10 21.55 -12.79 21.17
CA ILE A 10 21.54 -11.32 21.05
C ILE A 10 20.16 -10.84 20.59
N VAL A 11 19.55 -11.48 19.59
CA VAL A 11 18.20 -11.12 19.12
C VAL A 11 17.15 -11.38 20.19
N PHE A 12 17.21 -12.52 20.88
CA PHE A 12 16.27 -12.83 21.98
C PHE A 12 16.49 -11.92 23.19
N GLY A 13 17.75 -11.60 23.53
CA GLY A 13 18.09 -10.69 24.62
C GLY A 13 17.64 -9.26 24.36
N VAL A 14 17.74 -8.77 23.12
CA VAL A 14 17.23 -7.45 22.73
C VAL A 14 15.70 -7.40 22.76
N ILE A 15 15.01 -8.46 22.33
CA ILE A 15 13.55 -8.57 22.41
C ILE A 15 13.04 -8.62 23.86
N TRP A 16 13.78 -9.26 24.78
CA TRP A 16 13.40 -9.38 26.19
C TRP A 16 13.83 -8.17 27.04
N TYR A 17 14.93 -7.50 26.71
CA TYR A 17 15.45 -6.35 27.44
C TYR A 17 14.80 -5.02 27.00
N LEU A 18 14.17 -4.98 25.82
CA LEU A 18 13.36 -3.85 25.34
C LEU A 18 11.86 -3.96 25.70
N GLU A 19 11.47 -4.78 26.69
CA GLU A 19 10.20 -4.57 27.37
C GLU A 19 10.34 -3.34 28.30
N PRO A 20 9.80 -2.17 27.93
CA PRO A 20 9.99 -0.97 28.71
C PRO A 20 9.09 -1.05 29.94
N LYS A 21 9.68 -1.30 31.13
CA LYS A 21 9.02 -1.16 32.45
C LYS A 21 8.54 0.27 32.78
N TRP A 22 8.58 1.20 31.83
CA TRP A 22 8.33 2.63 32.03
C TRP A 22 7.13 3.17 31.24
N ALA A 23 6.43 2.32 30.47
CA ALA A 23 5.06 2.63 30.07
C ALA A 23 4.14 2.34 31.26
N SER A 24 3.82 3.36 32.06
CA SER A 24 2.78 3.24 33.07
C SER A 24 1.51 2.72 32.39
N GLN A 25 0.91 1.69 32.97
CA GLN A 25 -0.34 1.08 32.51
C GLN A 25 -1.41 2.15 32.22
N GLU A 26 -1.33 3.27 32.96
CA GLU A 26 -2.19 4.43 32.85
C GLU A 26 -2.14 5.18 31.50
N SER A 27 -1.00 5.24 30.80
CA SER A 27 -0.93 5.89 29.47
C SER A 27 -1.49 5.01 28.36
N ARG A 28 -1.29 3.68 28.46
CA ARG A 28 -1.93 2.70 27.56
C ARG A 28 -3.44 2.62 27.78
N ASP A 29 -3.91 2.74 29.01
CA ASP A 29 -5.33 2.70 29.33
C ASP A 29 -6.05 3.97 28.82
N LYS A 30 -5.43 5.15 28.91
CA LYS A 30 -5.99 6.42 28.40
C LYS A 30 -5.96 6.51 26.87
N ALA A 31 -4.90 6.03 26.20
CA ALA A 31 -4.86 5.97 24.74
C ALA A 31 -5.84 4.91 24.18
N SER A 32 -6.00 3.77 24.85
CA SER A 32 -6.94 2.73 24.42
C SER A 32 -8.40 3.11 24.66
N THR A 33 -8.75 3.84 25.74
CA THR A 33 -10.13 4.29 25.97
C THR A 33 -10.57 5.40 25.01
N ALA A 34 -9.68 6.30 24.60
CA ALA A 34 -9.98 7.34 23.60
C ALA A 34 -10.19 6.78 22.19
N ILE A 35 -9.46 5.72 21.82
CA ILE A 35 -9.59 5.09 20.49
C ILE A 35 -10.75 4.08 20.47
N THR A 36 -11.04 3.38 21.58
CA THR A 36 -12.09 2.34 21.60
C THR A 36 -13.51 2.86 21.80
N THR A 37 -13.73 4.01 22.44
CA THR A 37 -15.08 4.54 22.65
C THR A 37 -15.71 5.07 21.35
N ASN A 38 -14.94 5.72 20.49
CA ASN A 38 -15.45 6.22 19.20
C ASN A 38 -15.56 5.10 18.13
N THR A 39 -14.70 4.07 18.20
CA THR A 39 -14.78 2.95 17.26
C THR A 39 -15.80 1.90 17.66
N LYS A 40 -16.01 1.56 18.95
CA LYS A 40 -17.02 0.55 19.35
C LYS A 40 -18.44 0.97 19.00
N ASP A 41 -18.79 2.26 19.10
CA ASP A 41 -20.13 2.75 18.81
C ASP A 41 -20.40 2.90 17.30
N ALA A 42 -19.36 3.22 16.52
CA ALA A 42 -19.41 3.11 15.05
C ALA A 42 -19.48 1.64 14.59
N TYR A 43 -18.81 0.72 15.31
CA TYR A 43 -18.76 -0.71 14.99
C TYR A 43 -20.06 -1.45 15.32
N SER A 44 -20.72 -1.10 16.43
CA SER A 44 -21.93 -1.78 16.90
C SER A 44 -23.15 -1.45 16.03
N LYS A 45 -23.26 -0.23 15.49
CA LYS A 45 -24.35 0.16 14.58
C LYS A 45 -24.21 -0.38 13.15
N SER A 46 -23.02 -0.80 12.73
CA SER A 46 -22.81 -1.40 11.39
C SER A 46 -23.14 -2.90 11.30
N LYS A 47 -23.40 -3.57 12.44
CA LYS A 47 -23.67 -5.02 12.51
C LYS A 47 -25.00 -5.47 11.89
N GLY A 48 -25.93 -4.56 11.57
CA GLY A 48 -27.28 -4.91 11.14
C GLY A 48 -27.44 -5.34 9.68
N TRP A 49 -26.51 -4.94 8.78
CA TRP A 49 -26.64 -5.23 7.34
C TRP A 49 -25.33 -5.74 6.71
N LEU A 50 -24.17 -5.21 7.10
CA LEU A 50 -22.85 -5.67 6.59
C LEU A 50 -22.35 -6.97 7.26
N GLY A 51 -23.04 -7.48 8.28
CA GLY A 51 -22.65 -8.67 9.03
C GLY A 51 -22.69 -9.99 8.23
N GLN A 52 -23.38 -10.03 7.10
CA GLN A 52 -23.43 -11.19 6.20
C GLN A 52 -22.28 -11.22 5.18
N PHE A 53 -21.63 -10.09 4.89
CA PHE A 53 -20.41 -10.05 4.09
C PHE A 53 -19.19 -10.23 5.00
N ARG A 54 -19.11 -11.40 5.66
CA ARG A 54 -17.84 -11.83 6.24
C ARG A 54 -16.88 -12.10 5.08
N LEU A 55 -15.97 -11.16 4.84
CA LEU A 55 -14.81 -11.42 3.97
C LEU A 55 -14.20 -12.76 4.41
N PRO A 56 -13.96 -13.71 3.49
CA PRO A 56 -13.57 -15.09 3.81
C PRO A 56 -12.23 -15.21 4.56
N PHE A 57 -11.53 -14.11 4.78
CA PHE A 57 -10.23 -14.03 5.45
C PHE A 57 -10.30 -13.50 6.88
N ARG A 58 -11.50 -13.27 7.43
CA ARG A 58 -11.63 -12.86 8.83
C ARG A 58 -11.45 -14.08 9.75
N LYS A 59 -10.22 -14.59 9.77
CA LYS A 59 -9.76 -15.61 10.71
C LYS A 59 -9.77 -15.02 12.12
N ASP A 60 -9.97 -15.90 13.09
CA ASP A 60 -9.84 -15.52 14.49
C ASP A 60 -8.43 -14.99 14.76
N LYS A 61 -8.30 -13.94 15.59
CA LYS A 61 -7.00 -13.31 15.87
C LYS A 61 -6.01 -14.33 16.43
N ASP A 62 -6.49 -15.25 17.25
CA ASP A 62 -5.66 -16.28 17.88
C ASP A 62 -5.23 -17.33 16.86
N GLU A 63 -6.10 -17.65 15.88
CA GLU A 63 -5.75 -18.52 14.76
C GLU A 63 -4.65 -17.90 13.88
N VAL A 64 -4.76 -16.60 13.55
CA VAL A 64 -3.74 -15.88 12.79
C VAL A 64 -2.43 -15.84 13.56
N ALA A 65 -2.47 -15.56 14.86
CA ALA A 65 -1.28 -15.54 15.71
C ALA A 65 -0.61 -16.93 15.78
N ALA A 66 -1.39 -18.01 15.88
CA ALA A 66 -0.88 -19.38 15.87
C ALA A 66 -0.23 -19.74 14.52
N GLN A 67 -0.89 -19.42 13.41
CA GLN A 67 -0.36 -19.62 12.06
C GLN A 67 0.92 -18.81 11.83
N PHE A 68 0.97 -17.57 12.31
CA PHE A 68 2.16 -16.72 12.21
C PHE A 68 3.34 -17.30 13.02
N LYS A 69 3.10 -17.75 14.26
CA LYS A 69 4.10 -18.44 15.07
C LYS A 69 4.61 -19.70 14.40
N GLN A 70 3.70 -20.50 13.84
CA GLN A 70 4.04 -21.70 13.09
C GLN A 70 4.88 -21.36 11.85
N TRP A 71 4.49 -20.35 11.07
CA TRP A 71 5.21 -19.89 9.89
C TRP A 71 6.63 -19.40 10.21
N LEU A 72 6.80 -18.67 11.32
CA LEU A 72 8.10 -18.25 11.86
C LEU A 72 8.94 -19.45 12.31
N GLY A 73 8.33 -20.43 12.97
CA GLY A 73 9.02 -21.61 13.51
C GLY A 73 9.36 -22.67 12.46
N GLN A 74 8.66 -22.70 11.32
CA GLN A 74 8.79 -23.79 10.34
C GLN A 74 10.02 -23.71 9.43
N SER A 75 10.79 -22.61 9.40
CA SER A 75 12.10 -22.63 8.73
C SER A 75 12.95 -21.42 9.08
N ASP A 76 14.26 -21.57 8.88
CA ASP A 76 15.27 -20.51 8.88
C ASP A 76 14.84 -19.39 7.91
N VAL A 77 14.14 -18.39 8.45
CA VAL A 77 13.53 -17.27 7.70
C VAL A 77 14.60 -16.58 6.87
N ALA A 78 15.84 -16.51 7.37
CA ALA A 78 16.98 -15.92 6.67
C ALA A 78 17.35 -16.68 5.39
N LYS A 79 17.21 -18.02 5.36
CA LYS A 79 17.53 -18.83 4.17
C LYS A 79 16.45 -18.83 3.10
N ARG A 80 15.18 -18.77 3.51
CA ARG A 80 14.01 -18.77 2.60
C ARG A 80 13.71 -17.38 2.05
N SER A 81 13.84 -16.36 2.90
CA SER A 81 13.50 -15.01 2.51
C SER A 81 14.47 -14.54 1.43
N GLN A 82 13.95 -14.30 0.23
CA GLN A 82 14.72 -13.70 -0.86
C GLN A 82 15.19 -12.29 -0.46
N LEU A 83 14.51 -11.64 0.48
CA LEU A 83 14.83 -10.31 0.98
C LEU A 83 16.28 -10.19 1.43
N TYR A 84 16.84 -11.16 2.15
CA TYR A 84 18.25 -11.08 2.57
C TYR A 84 19.25 -11.27 1.43
N LYS A 85 18.88 -12.07 0.41
CA LYS A 85 19.74 -12.33 -0.75
C LYS A 85 19.71 -11.18 -1.74
N GLN A 86 18.57 -10.52 -1.86
CA GLN A 86 18.32 -9.42 -2.79
C GLN A 86 18.47 -8.05 -2.13
N LEU A 87 18.68 -7.98 -0.81
CA LEU A 87 18.71 -6.72 -0.06
C LEU A 87 19.57 -5.64 -0.70
N PRO A 88 20.80 -5.92 -1.21
CA PRO A 88 21.60 -4.88 -1.84
C PRO A 88 20.97 -4.34 -3.13
N ALA A 89 20.38 -5.21 -3.96
CA ALA A 89 19.70 -4.82 -5.19
C ALA A 89 18.38 -4.09 -4.88
N ASP A 90 17.59 -4.63 -3.96
CA ASP A 90 16.35 -4.03 -3.48
C ASP A 90 16.60 -2.64 -2.86
N ALA A 91 17.69 -2.46 -2.12
CA ALA A 91 18.08 -1.18 -1.55
C ALA A 91 18.46 -0.16 -2.64
N ALA A 92 19.14 -0.59 -3.70
CA ALA A 92 19.48 0.26 -4.83
C ALA A 92 18.23 0.69 -5.61
N GLU A 93 17.31 -0.24 -5.89
CA GLU A 93 16.03 0.05 -6.55
C GLU A 93 15.13 0.94 -5.67
N PHE A 94 15.12 0.71 -4.37
CA PHE A 94 14.41 1.55 -3.41
C PHE A 94 14.97 2.97 -3.41
N ALA A 95 16.29 3.15 -3.36
CA ALA A 95 16.92 4.47 -3.42
C ALA A 95 16.57 5.20 -4.72
N ALA A 96 16.71 4.52 -5.87
CA ALA A 96 16.33 5.09 -7.17
C ALA A 96 14.84 5.45 -7.24
N TRP A 97 13.97 4.65 -6.61
CA TRP A 97 12.55 4.96 -6.51
C TRP A 97 12.30 6.21 -5.65
N VAL A 98 12.94 6.32 -4.48
CA VAL A 98 12.83 7.49 -3.60
C VAL A 98 13.31 8.74 -4.33
N ASP A 99 14.43 8.66 -5.06
CA ASP A 99 14.97 9.76 -5.87
C ASP A 99 14.03 10.19 -7.01
N GLY A 100 13.19 9.28 -7.50
CA GLY A 100 12.21 9.53 -8.55
C GLY A 100 10.86 10.09 -8.05
N LEU A 101 10.66 10.22 -6.74
CA LEU A 101 9.43 10.77 -6.18
C LEU A 101 9.36 12.29 -6.41
N SER A 102 8.15 12.79 -6.71
CA SER A 102 7.90 14.24 -6.62
C SER A 102 7.93 14.70 -5.17
N ASP A 103 8.17 16.00 -4.92
CA ASP A 103 8.18 16.56 -3.56
C ASP A 103 6.92 16.24 -2.76
N GLU A 104 5.75 16.26 -3.39
CA GLU A 104 4.48 15.91 -2.74
C GLU A 104 4.45 14.42 -2.33
N GLU A 105 4.93 13.52 -3.18
CA GLU A 105 4.99 12.08 -2.92
C GLU A 105 6.05 11.75 -1.86
N LEU A 106 7.22 12.39 -1.93
CA LEU A 106 8.28 12.26 -0.94
C LEU A 106 7.81 12.72 0.44
N ASN A 107 7.15 13.89 0.52
CA ASN A 107 6.60 14.38 1.78
C ASN A 107 5.56 13.43 2.38
N LYS A 108 4.67 12.85 1.56
CA LYS A 108 3.71 11.83 2.01
C LYS A 108 4.42 10.56 2.49
N PHE A 109 5.45 10.12 1.77
CA PHE A 109 6.23 8.95 2.15
C PHE A 109 6.95 9.17 3.49
N VAL A 110 7.62 10.31 3.66
CA VAL A 110 8.28 10.72 4.92
C VAL A 110 7.27 10.83 6.06
N ALA A 111 6.10 11.42 5.84
CA ALA A 111 5.05 11.52 6.85
C ALA A 111 4.55 10.13 7.30
N ASN A 112 4.39 9.19 6.37
CA ASN A 112 4.02 7.81 6.70
C ASN A 112 5.11 7.11 7.52
N LEU A 113 6.39 7.27 7.15
CA LEU A 113 7.51 6.73 7.91
C LEU A 113 7.56 7.33 9.32
N ALA A 114 7.39 8.64 9.45
CA ALA A 114 7.35 9.32 10.74
C ALA A 114 6.22 8.78 11.63
N ALA A 115 5.03 8.52 11.07
CA ALA A 115 3.92 7.92 11.81
C ALA A 115 4.23 6.49 12.29
N VAL A 116 4.92 5.68 11.47
CA VAL A 116 5.37 4.33 11.87
C VAL A 116 6.42 4.42 12.99
N CYS A 117 7.40 5.31 12.88
CA CYS A 117 8.40 5.54 13.92
C CYS A 117 7.73 5.92 15.25
N GLN A 118 6.78 6.86 15.19
CA GLN A 118 6.04 7.32 16.36
C GLN A 118 5.22 6.20 17.00
N ALA A 119 4.60 5.32 16.20
CA ALA A 119 3.87 4.16 16.70
C ALA A 119 4.78 3.11 17.38
N GLN A 120 6.10 3.21 17.18
CA GLN A 120 7.13 2.38 17.79
C GLN A 120 7.93 3.12 18.89
N ASP A 121 7.42 4.27 19.36
CA ASP A 121 8.01 5.08 20.43
C ASP A 121 9.39 5.70 20.10
N PHE A 122 9.66 6.03 18.82
CA PHE A 122 10.83 6.83 18.41
C PHE A 122 10.49 7.86 17.32
N GLU A 123 11.39 8.81 17.06
CA GLU A 123 11.15 9.89 16.11
C GLU A 123 12.10 9.82 14.91
N LEU A 124 11.56 10.07 13.71
CA LEU A 124 12.36 10.12 12.48
C LEU A 124 13.43 11.23 12.51
N ALA A 125 13.15 12.34 13.21
CA ALA A 125 14.06 13.47 13.35
C ALA A 125 15.39 13.08 14.04
N TRP A 126 15.40 12.00 14.83
CA TRP A 126 16.61 11.55 15.51
C TRP A 126 17.74 11.13 14.57
N LEU A 127 17.43 10.80 13.30
CA LEU A 127 18.45 10.52 12.27
C LEU A 127 19.32 11.73 11.95
N VAL A 128 18.71 12.92 11.93
CA VAL A 128 19.37 14.17 11.54
C VAL A 128 19.77 15.05 12.72
N ASP A 129 19.27 14.76 13.92
CA ASP A 129 19.64 15.51 15.13
C ASP A 129 21.11 15.24 15.51
N PRO A 130 21.99 16.26 15.53
CA PRO A 130 23.38 16.09 15.96
C PRO A 130 23.53 15.63 17.42
N LYS A 131 22.50 15.79 18.26
CA LYS A 131 22.53 15.39 19.67
C LYS A 131 22.21 13.92 19.90
N THR A 132 21.63 13.23 18.92
CA THR A 132 21.30 11.81 19.06
C THR A 132 22.58 10.96 19.06
N PRO A 133 22.76 10.06 20.04
CA PRO A 133 23.90 9.15 20.09
C PRO A 133 24.02 8.25 18.84
N ASP A 134 25.24 7.99 18.38
CA ASP A 134 25.48 7.23 17.13
C ASP A 134 24.88 5.82 17.12
N ASN A 135 24.90 5.12 18.27
CA ASN A 135 24.30 3.79 18.38
C ASN A 135 22.78 3.82 18.19
N LEU A 136 22.12 4.87 18.70
CA LEU A 136 20.69 5.06 18.52
C LEU A 136 20.37 5.48 17.08
N LYS A 137 21.18 6.36 16.48
CA LYS A 137 21.05 6.74 15.07
C LYS A 137 21.07 5.52 14.16
N ARG A 138 22.04 4.61 14.34
CA ARG A 138 22.13 3.37 13.55
C ARG A 138 20.88 2.49 13.72
N ALA A 139 20.37 2.34 14.94
CA ALA A 139 19.16 1.56 15.17
C ALA A 139 17.92 2.18 14.51
N VAL A 140 17.79 3.51 14.55
CA VAL A 140 16.72 4.23 13.85
C VAL A 140 16.90 4.11 12.33
N GLU A 141 18.13 4.20 11.83
CA GLU A 141 18.46 4.08 10.40
C GLU A 141 18.07 2.70 9.88
N ASP A 142 18.48 1.63 10.56
CA ASP A 142 18.10 0.25 10.23
C ASP A 142 16.58 0.08 10.22
N ALA A 143 15.88 0.60 11.25
CA ALA A 143 14.42 0.49 11.34
C ALA A 143 13.72 1.25 10.20
N VAL A 144 14.15 2.47 9.91
CA VAL A 144 13.57 3.32 8.86
C VAL A 144 13.81 2.70 7.48
N ILE A 145 15.02 2.19 7.21
CA ILE A 145 15.33 1.50 5.95
C ILE A 145 14.47 0.26 5.79
N LEU A 146 14.36 -0.58 6.82
CA LEU A 146 13.54 -1.81 6.76
C LEU A 146 12.06 -1.50 6.53
N HIS A 147 11.51 -0.49 7.21
CA HIS A 147 10.13 -0.05 6.98
C HIS A 147 9.93 0.58 5.61
N GLY A 148 10.89 1.39 5.14
CA GLY A 148 10.88 1.98 3.82
C GLY A 148 10.86 0.91 2.72
N LEU A 149 11.75 -0.08 2.85
CA LEU A 149 11.78 -1.25 1.96
C LEU A 149 10.49 -2.06 2.01
N ALA A 150 9.94 -2.30 3.21
CA ALA A 150 8.67 -3.00 3.35
C ALA A 150 7.52 -2.24 2.69
N ALA A 151 7.45 -0.92 2.87
CA ALA A 151 6.45 -0.07 2.23
C ALA A 151 6.59 -0.04 0.70
N TRP A 152 7.83 -0.01 0.21
CA TRP A 152 8.14 -0.08 -1.22
C TRP A 152 7.73 -1.44 -1.81
N LYS A 153 8.13 -2.56 -1.21
CA LYS A 153 7.72 -3.91 -1.64
C LYS A 153 6.21 -4.15 -1.51
N ALA A 154 5.55 -3.51 -0.56
CA ALA A 154 4.09 -3.58 -0.43
C ALA A 154 3.36 -3.02 -1.67
N ARG A 155 4.04 -2.23 -2.52
CA ARG A 155 3.48 -1.79 -3.81
C ARG A 155 3.22 -2.96 -4.75
N ASP A 156 4.05 -4.00 -4.70
CA ASP A 156 3.87 -5.23 -5.51
C ASP A 156 2.61 -6.01 -5.09
N ILE A 157 2.08 -5.73 -3.89
CA ILE A 157 0.86 -6.32 -3.36
C ILE A 157 -0.38 -5.51 -3.79
N LYS A 158 -0.23 -4.23 -4.15
CA LYS A 158 -1.36 -3.37 -4.56
C LYS A 158 -2.21 -3.96 -5.71
N PRO A 159 -1.64 -4.57 -6.78
CA PRO A 159 -2.42 -5.21 -7.83
C PRO A 159 -3.35 -6.28 -7.28
N LEU A 160 -2.83 -7.12 -6.39
CA LEU A 160 -3.59 -8.17 -5.76
C LEU A 160 -4.72 -7.59 -4.89
N LEU A 161 -4.46 -6.51 -4.15
CA LEU A 161 -5.50 -5.84 -3.36
C LEU A 161 -6.57 -5.20 -4.25
N ALA A 162 -6.19 -4.55 -5.35
CA ALA A 162 -7.13 -3.98 -6.31
C ALA A 162 -8.02 -5.07 -6.93
N PHE A 163 -7.40 -6.17 -7.36
CA PHE A 163 -8.12 -7.33 -7.88
C PHE A 163 -9.07 -7.92 -6.83
N LYS A 164 -8.62 -8.10 -5.58
CA LYS A 164 -9.47 -8.61 -4.50
C LYS A 164 -10.63 -7.67 -4.16
N ALA A 165 -10.40 -6.35 -4.20
CA ALA A 165 -11.46 -5.36 -4.00
C ALA A 165 -12.50 -5.42 -5.12
N TRP A 166 -12.06 -5.63 -6.36
CA TRP A 166 -12.93 -5.88 -7.50
C TRP A 166 -13.72 -7.18 -7.33
N GLN A 167 -13.07 -8.31 -7.01
CA GLN A 167 -13.72 -9.61 -6.80
C GLN A 167 -14.82 -9.57 -5.74
N ALA A 168 -14.63 -8.76 -4.69
CA ALA A 168 -15.64 -8.60 -3.65
C ALA A 168 -16.93 -7.92 -4.15
N ALA A 169 -16.87 -7.15 -5.24
CA ALA A 169 -17.99 -6.39 -5.76
C ALA A 169 -17.86 -6.07 -7.27
N PRO A 170 -17.86 -7.07 -8.17
CA PRO A 170 -17.51 -6.90 -9.58
C PRO A 170 -18.50 -6.00 -10.35
N ASN A 171 -19.77 -5.97 -9.92
CA ASN A 171 -20.84 -5.25 -10.60
C ASN A 171 -21.00 -3.78 -10.15
N LYS A 172 -20.15 -3.30 -9.21
CA LYS A 172 -20.25 -1.93 -8.75
C LYS A 172 -19.78 -0.93 -9.81
N PRO A 173 -20.43 0.24 -9.96
CA PRO A 173 -20.04 1.25 -10.93
C PRO A 173 -18.58 1.71 -10.81
N GLU A 174 -18.08 1.87 -9.58
CA GLU A 174 -16.70 2.26 -9.28
C GLU A 174 -15.64 1.28 -9.82
N ASN A 175 -16.03 0.02 -10.01
CA ASN A 175 -15.16 -1.06 -10.44
C ASN A 175 -15.19 -1.30 -11.96
N ARG A 176 -16.10 -0.65 -12.69
CA ARG A 176 -16.28 -0.87 -14.13
C ARG A 176 -15.05 -0.50 -14.94
N ALA A 177 -14.44 0.64 -14.65
CA ALA A 177 -13.25 1.10 -15.37
C ALA A 177 -12.08 0.11 -15.22
N PHE A 178 -11.86 -0.39 -14.00
CA PHE A 178 -10.87 -1.43 -13.73
C PHE A 178 -11.18 -2.73 -14.48
N ALA A 179 -12.41 -3.23 -14.37
CA ALA A 179 -12.83 -4.48 -15.00
C ALA A 179 -12.68 -4.43 -16.53
N GLN A 180 -13.13 -3.34 -17.17
CA GLN A 180 -13.07 -3.17 -18.61
C GLN A 180 -11.62 -3.07 -19.11
N LYS A 181 -10.79 -2.25 -18.46
CA LYS A 181 -9.37 -2.16 -18.83
C LYS A 181 -8.65 -3.49 -18.66
N LEU A 182 -8.88 -4.18 -17.54
CA LEU A 182 -8.29 -5.49 -17.29
C LEU A 182 -8.75 -6.52 -18.33
N TYR A 183 -10.05 -6.59 -18.63
CA TYR A 183 -10.57 -7.48 -19.66
C TYR A 183 -9.95 -7.21 -21.03
N ASN A 184 -9.82 -5.93 -21.43
CA ASN A 184 -9.20 -5.56 -22.69
C ASN A 184 -7.72 -5.99 -22.74
N LYS A 185 -6.95 -5.73 -21.69
CA LYS A 185 -5.54 -6.18 -21.58
C LYS A 185 -5.41 -7.70 -21.62
N LEU A 186 -6.34 -8.42 -20.98
CA LEU A 186 -6.37 -9.89 -21.03
C LEU A 186 -6.72 -10.39 -22.44
N ALA A 187 -7.61 -9.72 -23.16
CA ALA A 187 -7.94 -10.04 -24.54
C ALA A 187 -6.77 -9.76 -25.49
N GLU A 188 -6.09 -8.63 -25.34
CA GLU A 188 -4.86 -8.27 -26.09
C GLU A 188 -3.73 -9.28 -25.85
N ALA A 189 -3.58 -9.76 -24.62
CA ALA A 189 -2.61 -10.80 -24.25
C ALA A 189 -3.04 -12.23 -24.66
N GLY A 190 -4.21 -12.39 -25.29
CA GLY A 190 -4.75 -13.69 -25.69
C GLY A 190 -5.09 -14.63 -24.52
N LEU A 191 -5.34 -14.08 -23.33
CA LEU A 191 -5.77 -14.84 -22.16
C LEU A 191 -7.29 -14.99 -22.08
N VAL A 192 -8.02 -14.12 -22.77
CA VAL A 192 -9.47 -14.16 -22.87
C VAL A 192 -9.87 -13.97 -24.33
N THR A 193 -10.89 -14.71 -24.77
CA THR A 193 -11.50 -14.52 -26.09
C THR A 193 -12.82 -13.78 -25.93
N THR A 194 -13.02 -12.68 -26.65
CA THR A 194 -14.30 -11.94 -26.64
C THR A 194 -15.32 -12.62 -27.58
N PRO A 195 -16.39 -13.22 -27.04
CA PRO A 195 -17.43 -13.82 -27.85
C PRO A 195 -18.20 -12.74 -28.64
N SER A 196 -18.50 -13.01 -29.91
CA SER A 196 -19.19 -12.05 -30.79
C SER A 196 -20.65 -11.81 -30.40
N ASP A 197 -21.28 -12.76 -29.72
CA ASP A 197 -22.64 -12.71 -29.21
C ASP A 197 -22.82 -11.71 -28.05
N LEU A 198 -21.75 -11.35 -27.34
CA LEU A 198 -21.80 -10.31 -26.29
C LEU A 198 -22.18 -8.93 -26.80
N VAL A 199 -22.04 -8.67 -28.11
CA VAL A 199 -22.48 -7.41 -28.73
C VAL A 199 -23.99 -7.23 -28.59
N LEU A 200 -24.75 -8.32 -28.62
CA LEU A 200 -26.21 -8.31 -28.51
C LEU A 200 -26.71 -8.58 -27.08
N ALA A 201 -25.81 -8.98 -26.17
CA ALA A 201 -26.14 -9.29 -24.79
C ALA A 201 -26.56 -8.04 -24.00
N THR A 202 -27.26 -8.24 -22.89
CA THR A 202 -27.57 -7.17 -21.94
C THR A 202 -26.31 -6.73 -21.19
N GLU A 203 -26.34 -5.52 -20.59
CA GLU A 203 -25.21 -5.03 -19.80
C GLU A 203 -24.87 -5.93 -18.61
N GLN A 204 -25.88 -6.56 -18.01
CA GLN A 204 -25.68 -7.49 -16.90
C GLN A 204 -24.97 -8.77 -17.37
N GLU A 205 -25.38 -9.36 -18.49
CA GLU A 205 -24.73 -10.54 -19.08
C GLU A 205 -23.29 -10.23 -19.49
N ARG A 206 -23.04 -9.05 -20.07
CA ARG A 206 -21.68 -8.59 -20.38
C ARG A 206 -20.81 -8.49 -19.13
N GLN A 207 -21.30 -7.84 -18.07
CA GLN A 207 -20.56 -7.70 -16.82
C GLN A 207 -20.26 -9.05 -16.18
N GLN A 208 -21.24 -9.96 -16.19
CA GLN A 208 -21.05 -11.32 -15.69
C GLN A 208 -19.99 -12.07 -16.50
N HIS A 209 -20.06 -12.02 -17.83
CA HIS A 209 -19.05 -12.65 -18.69
C HIS A 209 -17.65 -12.08 -18.43
N VAL A 210 -17.52 -10.75 -18.33
CA VAL A 210 -16.25 -10.10 -18.01
C VAL A 210 -15.70 -10.62 -16.68
N ALA A 211 -16.54 -10.73 -15.65
CA ALA A 211 -16.11 -11.23 -14.36
C ALA A 211 -15.63 -12.68 -14.42
N GLU A 212 -16.42 -13.57 -15.05
CA GLU A 212 -16.08 -14.98 -15.23
C GLU A 212 -14.79 -15.17 -16.04
N ALA A 213 -14.59 -14.37 -17.09
CA ALA A 213 -13.40 -14.43 -17.93
C ALA A 213 -12.14 -13.97 -17.19
N ILE A 214 -12.25 -12.89 -16.40
CA ILE A 214 -11.15 -12.40 -15.55
C ILE A 214 -10.78 -13.46 -14.51
N ASP A 215 -11.76 -14.05 -13.82
CA ASP A 215 -11.52 -15.08 -12.80
C ASP A 215 -10.87 -16.34 -13.41
N LYS A 216 -11.30 -16.74 -14.62
CA LYS A 216 -10.69 -17.84 -15.37
C LYS A 216 -9.23 -17.53 -15.75
N ALA A 217 -8.96 -16.34 -16.27
CA ALA A 217 -7.61 -15.93 -16.63
C ALA A 217 -6.67 -15.89 -15.40
N ALA A 218 -7.18 -15.43 -14.26
CA ALA A 218 -6.45 -15.43 -12.99
C ALA A 218 -6.04 -16.85 -12.56
N ALA A 219 -6.89 -17.85 -12.79
CA ALA A 219 -6.61 -19.24 -12.45
C ALA A 219 -5.64 -19.95 -13.41
N GLU A 220 -5.63 -19.59 -14.69
CA GLU A 220 -4.83 -20.29 -15.72
C GLU A 220 -3.38 -19.79 -15.81
N LYS A 221 -3.14 -18.48 -15.73
CA LYS A 221 -1.80 -17.89 -15.88
C LYS A 221 -1.53 -16.78 -14.86
N GLU A 222 -1.43 -17.17 -13.58
CA GLU A 222 -1.31 -16.25 -12.43
C GLU A 222 -0.22 -15.17 -12.61
N ALA A 223 0.99 -15.54 -13.03
CA ALA A 223 2.10 -14.59 -13.16
C ALA A 223 1.84 -13.51 -14.23
N THR A 224 1.38 -13.92 -15.42
CA THR A 224 1.03 -12.98 -16.51
C THR A 224 -0.19 -12.15 -16.13
N PHE A 225 -1.18 -12.76 -15.48
CA PHE A 225 -2.36 -12.07 -15.00
C PHE A 225 -2.00 -10.95 -14.02
N LEU A 226 -1.19 -11.22 -12.99
CA LEU A 226 -0.80 -10.23 -12.00
C LEU A 226 0.00 -9.07 -12.61
N ALA A 227 0.85 -9.35 -13.61
CA ALA A 227 1.55 -8.29 -14.35
C ALA A 227 0.57 -7.36 -15.08
N LEU A 228 -0.45 -7.90 -15.75
CA LEU A 228 -1.48 -7.10 -16.42
C LEU A 228 -2.35 -6.32 -15.42
N VAL A 229 -2.65 -6.88 -14.25
CA VAL A 229 -3.34 -6.14 -13.18
C VAL A 229 -2.48 -4.96 -12.70
N GLN A 230 -1.17 -5.15 -12.52
CA GLN A 230 -0.26 -4.06 -12.14
C GLN A 230 -0.25 -2.95 -13.19
N GLU A 231 -0.21 -3.28 -14.48
CA GLU A 231 -0.30 -2.29 -15.56
C GLU A 231 -1.60 -1.48 -15.46
N VAL A 232 -2.75 -2.14 -15.35
CA VAL A 232 -4.06 -1.48 -15.27
C VAL A 232 -4.17 -0.57 -14.05
N VAL A 233 -3.68 -1.01 -12.88
CA VAL A 233 -3.65 -0.18 -11.67
C VAL A 233 -2.79 1.06 -11.90
N THR A 234 -1.62 0.90 -12.52
CA THR A 234 -0.69 2.00 -12.80
C THR A 234 -1.30 3.01 -13.78
N GLU A 235 -1.95 2.55 -14.85
CA GLU A 235 -2.63 3.42 -15.82
C GLU A 235 -3.78 4.21 -15.18
N LEU A 236 -4.60 3.57 -14.35
CA LEU A 236 -5.71 4.23 -13.67
C LEU A 236 -5.23 5.27 -12.64
N GLU A 237 -4.13 4.99 -11.94
CA GLU A 237 -3.50 5.98 -11.04
C GLU A 237 -2.96 7.19 -11.83
N ALA A 238 -2.35 6.95 -12.99
CA ALA A 238 -1.86 8.01 -13.87
C ALA A 238 -2.99 8.87 -14.43
N GLU A 239 -4.08 8.27 -14.91
CA GLU A 239 -5.28 8.99 -15.36
C GLU A 239 -5.90 9.85 -14.26
N LYS A 240 -5.96 9.32 -13.04
CA LYS A 240 -6.46 10.06 -11.88
C LYS A 240 -5.56 11.25 -11.53
N LYS A 241 -4.23 11.11 -11.67
CA LYS A 241 -3.25 12.20 -11.47
C LYS A 241 -3.39 13.27 -12.56
N ALA A 242 -3.54 12.85 -13.82
CA ALA A 242 -3.76 13.74 -14.95
C ALA A 242 -5.07 14.53 -14.81
N ALA A 243 -6.18 13.87 -14.45
CA ALA A 243 -7.47 14.52 -14.25
C ALA A 243 -7.49 15.53 -13.09
N LYS A 244 -6.60 15.37 -12.10
CA LYS A 244 -6.50 16.26 -10.94
C LYS A 244 -5.64 17.50 -11.22
N THR A 245 -4.79 17.48 -12.25
CA THR A 245 -3.99 18.65 -12.63
C THR A 245 -4.90 19.59 -13.43
N PRO A 246 -5.47 20.65 -12.82
CA PRO A 246 -6.30 21.57 -13.57
C PRO A 246 -5.38 22.28 -14.55
N GLU A 247 -5.87 22.44 -15.77
CA GLU A 247 -5.30 23.28 -16.82
C GLU A 247 -5.00 24.68 -16.24
N ALA A 248 -3.81 24.84 -15.69
CA ALA A 248 -3.35 26.07 -15.09
C ALA A 248 -3.05 27.04 -16.22
N GLU A 249 -3.97 27.99 -16.39
CA GLU A 249 -3.76 29.31 -16.97
C GLU A 249 -3.10 29.31 -18.36
N ALA A 250 -3.95 29.18 -19.39
CA ALA A 250 -3.71 29.97 -20.59
C ALA A 250 -3.55 31.43 -20.12
N PRO A 251 -2.43 32.11 -20.43
CA PRO A 251 -2.20 33.47 -19.97
C PRO A 251 -3.34 34.32 -20.51
N VAL A 252 -4.16 34.86 -19.60
CA VAL A 252 -5.11 35.92 -19.94
C VAL A 252 -4.25 37.07 -20.42
N GLU A 253 -4.17 37.21 -21.74
CA GLU A 253 -3.51 38.30 -22.45
C GLU A 253 -4.16 39.58 -21.94
N ASN A 254 -3.53 40.19 -20.94
CA ASN A 254 -3.95 41.44 -20.35
C ASN A 254 -3.73 42.51 -21.42
N GLY A 255 -4.77 42.72 -22.23
CA GLY A 255 -4.86 43.75 -23.24
C GLY A 255 -4.63 45.12 -22.59
N SER A 256 -3.37 45.55 -22.60
CA SER A 256 -2.95 46.89 -22.21
C SER A 256 -3.51 47.86 -23.26
N THR A 257 -4.63 48.50 -22.94
CA THR A 257 -5.20 49.59 -23.71
C THR A 257 -4.23 50.77 -23.68
N PRO A 258 -3.78 51.31 -24.83
CA PRO A 258 -2.93 52.48 -24.84
C PRO A 258 -3.74 53.72 -24.45
N LYS A 259 -3.28 54.39 -23.38
CA LYS A 259 -3.77 55.66 -22.86
C LYS A 259 -3.65 56.75 -23.93
N ALA A 260 -4.79 57.28 -24.37
CA ALA A 260 -4.86 58.41 -25.29
C ALA A 260 -4.18 59.65 -24.69
N ALA A 261 -3.31 60.27 -25.48
CA ALA A 261 -2.64 61.53 -25.17
C ALA A 261 -3.63 62.70 -25.33
N GLU A 262 -3.79 63.46 -24.26
CA GLU A 262 -4.53 64.72 -24.23
C GLU A 262 -3.56 65.86 -24.60
N ILE A 263 -3.83 66.49 -25.75
CA ILE A 263 -3.13 67.66 -26.27
C ILE A 263 -3.80 68.90 -25.66
N ALA A 264 -3.07 69.70 -24.91
CA ALA A 264 -3.50 71.04 -24.51
C ALA A 264 -2.48 72.08 -25.01
N ALA A 265 -3.05 73.10 -25.66
CA ALA A 265 -2.40 74.29 -26.22
C ALA A 265 -2.25 75.39 -25.16
#